data_AF-A0A942V1A7-F1
#
_entry.id   AF-A0A942V1A7-F1
#
_cell.length_a   1.000
_cell.length_b   1.000
_cell.length_c   1.000
_cell.angle_alpha   90.00
_cell.angle_beta   90.00
_cell.angle_gamma   90.00
#
_symmetry.space_group_name_H-M   'P 1'
#
loop_
_entity.id
_entity.type
_entity.pdbx_description
1 polymer ?
#
loop_
_entity_poly.entity_id
_entity_poly.type
_entity_poly.pdbx_seq_one_letter_code
_entity_poly.pdbx_strand_id
1 'polypeptide(L)'
;MNVDNELEINFNKEISGNDFDYLYLELEPMKNILFNSITVYWGDYNEEYSKEKSITFDTEKINKYLIPIGMMNLWRFNKNSKLKIVFDNYNDKPLELKKLILYKRNIL
;
A
#
# COMPACT_ATOMS: atom_id res chain seq x y z
N MET A 1 8.08 -21.65 9.08
CA MET A 1 7.09 -21.25 8.07
C MET A 1 7.34 -19.77 7.82
N ASN A 2 7.62 -19.37 6.58
CA ASN A 2 7.71 -17.96 6.25
C ASN A 2 6.34 -17.33 6.47
N VAL A 3 6.29 -16.24 7.21
CA VAL A 3 5.09 -15.42 7.26
C VAL A 3 5.24 -14.38 6.16
N ASP A 4 4.25 -14.27 5.29
CA ASP A 4 4.34 -13.35 4.16
C ASP A 4 4.38 -11.90 4.67
N ASN A 5 5.42 -11.16 4.32
CA ASN A 5 5.57 -9.72 4.63
C ASN A 5 4.78 -8.88 3.62
N GLU A 6 3.56 -9.30 3.32
CA GLU A 6 2.70 -8.64 2.36
C GLU A 6 1.32 -8.37 2.91
N LEU A 7 0.71 -7.30 2.43
CA LEU A 7 -0.67 -6.95 2.69
C LEU A 7 -1.41 -6.79 1.37
N GLU A 8 -2.47 -7.57 1.20
CA GLU A 8 -3.42 -7.38 0.12
C GLU A 8 -4.58 -6.49 0.58
N ILE A 9 -4.85 -5.46 -0.23
CA ILE A 9 -5.90 -4.48 -0.01
C ILE A 9 -6.85 -4.56 -1.20
N ASN A 10 -8.10 -4.89 -0.89
CA ASN A 10 -9.19 -4.87 -1.84
C ASN A 10 -10.04 -3.62 -1.60
N PHE A 11 -10.20 -2.78 -2.62
CA PHE A 11 -11.07 -1.62 -2.53
C PHE A 11 -12.49 -2.00 -2.94
N ASN A 12 -13.47 -1.75 -2.07
CA ASN A 12 -14.88 -2.05 -2.36
C ASN A 12 -15.56 -0.97 -3.25
N LYS A 13 -14.80 0.02 -3.69
CA LYS A 13 -15.25 1.16 -4.52
C LYS A 13 -14.12 1.59 -5.46
N GLU A 14 -14.49 2.32 -6.50
CA GLU A 14 -13.50 2.96 -7.38
C GLU A 14 -12.67 3.98 -6.60
N ILE A 15 -11.34 3.94 -6.79
CA ILE A 15 -10.39 4.91 -6.25
C ILE A 15 -9.74 5.64 -7.42
N SER A 16 -9.91 6.95 -7.45
CA SER A 16 -9.35 7.81 -8.47
C SER A 16 -8.45 8.87 -7.83
N GLY A 17 -7.36 9.22 -8.52
CA GLY A 17 -6.52 10.36 -8.14
C GLY A 17 -7.26 11.70 -8.09
N ASN A 18 -8.41 11.79 -8.78
CA ASN A 18 -9.29 12.94 -8.66
C ASN A 18 -9.87 13.07 -7.24
N ASP A 19 -10.24 11.95 -6.62
CA ASP A 19 -10.98 11.91 -5.35
C ASP A 19 -10.08 11.75 -4.13
N PHE A 20 -8.90 11.13 -4.31
CA PHE A 20 -7.95 10.86 -3.24
C PHE A 20 -6.53 11.02 -3.76
N ASP A 21 -5.66 11.64 -2.98
CA ASP A 21 -4.25 11.81 -3.34
C ASP A 21 -3.37 10.74 -2.68
N TYR A 22 -3.76 10.24 -1.50
CA TYR A 22 -2.95 9.33 -0.69
C TYR A 22 -3.75 8.18 -0.07
N LEU A 23 -3.08 7.04 0.08
CA LEU A 23 -3.46 5.94 0.96
C LEU A 23 -2.58 6.00 2.21
N TYR A 24 -3.17 6.29 3.35
CA TYR A 24 -2.51 6.13 4.63
C TYR A 24 -2.73 4.72 5.15
N LEU A 25 -1.64 4.08 5.54
CA LEU A 25 -1.62 2.76 6.15
C LEU A 25 -0.83 2.82 7.47
N GLU A 26 -1.45 2.31 8.53
CA GLU A 26 -0.82 2.11 9.83
C GLU A 26 -0.90 0.65 10.21
N LEU A 27 0.25 0.07 10.54
CA LEU A 27 0.36 -1.28 11.08
C LEU A 27 0.34 -1.25 12.61
N GLU A 28 -0.08 -2.34 13.21
CA GLU A 28 0.15 -2.55 14.63
C GLU A 28 1.66 -2.42 14.95
N PRO A 29 2.05 -1.74 16.02
CA PRO A 29 3.46 -1.52 16.33
C PRO A 29 4.19 -2.85 16.51
N MET A 30 5.27 -3.03 15.77
CA MET A 30 6.13 -4.21 15.88
C MET A 30 7.41 -3.83 16.58
N LYS A 31 7.77 -4.60 17.61
CA LYS A 31 8.98 -4.35 18.39
C LYS A 31 10.20 -4.67 17.53
N ASN A 32 11.10 -3.70 17.39
CA ASN A 32 12.41 -3.84 16.73
C ASN A 32 12.38 -4.18 15.23
N ILE A 33 11.29 -3.87 14.52
CA ILE A 33 11.24 -4.01 13.06
C ILE A 33 11.28 -2.64 12.42
N LEU A 34 12.15 -2.48 11.44
CA LEU A 34 12.21 -1.30 10.58
C LEU A 34 12.14 -1.79 9.15
N PHE A 35 11.21 -1.25 8.38
CA PHE A 35 11.12 -1.52 6.95
C PHE A 35 11.83 -0.38 6.24
N ASN A 36 12.88 -0.71 5.48
CA ASN A 36 13.73 0.23 4.75
C ASN A 36 13.09 0.65 3.43
N SER A 37 12.18 -0.15 2.91
CA SER A 37 11.39 0.12 1.72
C SER A 37 10.07 -0.65 1.73
N ILE A 38 9.11 -0.10 0.99
CA ILE A 38 7.87 -0.80 0.65
C ILE A 38 7.72 -0.83 -0.86
N THR A 39 7.30 -1.95 -1.41
CA THR A 39 6.93 -2.06 -2.82
C THR A 39 5.43 -2.22 -2.95
N VAL A 40 4.81 -1.27 -3.63
CA VAL A 40 3.38 -1.26 -3.89
C VAL A 40 3.13 -1.76 -5.30
N TYR A 41 2.41 -2.86 -5.42
CA TYR A 41 1.92 -3.43 -6.67
C TYR A 41 0.45 -3.09 -6.85
N TRP A 42 0.04 -2.86 -8.09
CA TRP A 42 -1.37 -2.69 -8.44
C TRP A 42 -1.73 -3.48 -9.69
N GLY A 43 -3.00 -3.85 -9.80
CA GLY A 43 -3.54 -4.51 -10.98
C GLY A 43 -5.05 -4.64 -10.92
N ASP A 44 -5.64 -5.06 -12.03
CA ASP A 44 -7.03 -5.49 -12.05
C ASP A 44 -7.19 -6.88 -11.41
N TYR A 45 -8.42 -7.24 -11.05
CA TYR A 45 -8.76 -8.48 -10.34
C TYR A 45 -8.04 -9.73 -10.89
N ASN A 46 -8.11 -9.91 -12.20
CA ASN A 46 -7.57 -11.08 -12.91
C ASN A 46 -6.14 -10.90 -13.43
N GLU A 47 -5.51 -9.75 -13.18
CA GLU A 47 -4.17 -9.47 -13.67
C GLU A 47 -3.13 -9.97 -12.65
N GLU A 48 -2.07 -10.64 -13.09
CA GLU A 48 -0.96 -10.97 -12.20
C GLU A 48 -0.20 -9.70 -11.79
N TYR A 49 0.28 -9.65 -10.55
CA TYR A 49 1.16 -8.55 -10.14
C TYR A 49 2.45 -8.59 -10.94
N SER A 50 2.84 -7.45 -11.52
CA SER A 50 4.06 -7.33 -12.33
C SER A 50 4.95 -6.22 -11.80
N LYS A 51 6.26 -6.32 -12.05
CA LYS A 51 7.22 -5.25 -11.70
C LYS A 51 6.96 -3.96 -12.48
N GLU A 52 6.38 -4.06 -13.68
CA GLU A 52 6.01 -2.91 -14.51
C GLU A 52 4.87 -2.09 -13.88
N LYS A 53 4.03 -2.74 -13.07
CA LYS A 53 2.97 -2.11 -12.27
C LYS A 53 3.32 -2.13 -10.78
N SER A 54 4.51 -1.64 -10.47
CA SER A 54 4.98 -1.47 -9.11
C SER A 54 5.73 -0.17 -8.91
N ILE A 55 5.73 0.32 -7.67
CA ILE A 55 6.59 1.41 -7.23
C ILE A 55 7.18 1.06 -5.87
N THR A 56 8.48 1.27 -5.73
CA THR A 56 9.18 1.10 -4.47
C THR A 56 9.43 2.47 -3.84
N PHE A 57 9.13 2.57 -2.56
CA PHE A 57 9.42 3.75 -1.76
C PHE A 57 10.41 3.37 -0.67
N ASP A 58 11.52 4.10 -0.58
CA ASP A 58 12.38 4.03 0.59
C ASP A 58 11.63 4.60 1.80
N THR A 59 11.75 3.94 2.94
CA THR A 59 11.13 4.31 4.21
C THR A 59 12.15 4.20 5.33
N GLU A 60 12.04 5.10 6.31
CA GLU A 60 12.78 5.02 7.58
C GLU A 60 11.81 4.85 8.76
N LYS A 61 10.56 4.44 8.48
CA LYS A 61 9.47 4.37 9.45
C LYS A 61 9.15 2.94 9.86
N ILE A 62 8.67 2.80 11.09
CA ILE A 62 8.40 1.51 11.72
C ILE A 62 7.03 0.95 11.28
N ASN A 63 6.00 1.78 11.16
CA ASN A 63 4.63 1.26 10.97
C ASN A 63 3.62 2.21 10.31
N LYS A 64 4.02 3.39 9.81
CA LYS A 64 3.10 4.39 9.24
C LYS A 64 3.56 4.86 7.88
N TYR A 65 2.70 4.71 6.88
CA TYR A 65 3.01 4.94 5.48
C TYR A 65 1.94 5.82 4.85
N LEU A 66 2.39 6.74 3.98
CA LEU A 66 1.52 7.58 3.17
C LEU A 66 1.89 7.36 1.72
N ILE A 67 1.13 6.49 1.04
CA ILE A 67 1.40 6.07 -0.33
C ILE A 67 0.64 7.01 -1.28
N PRO A 68 1.33 7.68 -2.23
CA PRO A 68 0.69 8.59 -3.16
C PRO A 68 -0.10 7.81 -4.22
N ILE A 69 -1.39 7.58 -3.97
CA ILE A 69 -2.23 6.81 -4.90
C ILE A 69 -2.90 7.65 -5.99
N GLY A 70 -2.89 8.98 -5.84
CA GLY A 70 -3.60 9.89 -6.74
C GLY A 70 -2.73 10.90 -7.48
N MET A 71 -1.42 10.90 -7.23
CA MET A 71 -0.50 11.87 -7.84
C MET A 71 -0.22 11.58 -9.32
N MET A 72 -0.46 10.36 -9.78
CA MET A 72 -0.39 10.01 -11.20
C MET A 72 -1.80 9.76 -11.72
N ASN A 73 -2.22 10.50 -12.76
CA ASN A 73 -3.53 10.34 -13.42
C ASN A 73 -3.80 8.92 -13.94
N LEU A 74 -2.78 8.07 -13.99
CA LEU A 74 -2.81 6.68 -14.41
C LEU A 74 -3.25 5.71 -13.30
N TRP A 75 -3.20 6.12 -12.03
CA TRP A 75 -3.64 5.28 -10.92
C TRP A 75 -5.14 5.43 -10.72
N ARG A 76 -5.87 4.65 -11.52
CA ARG A 76 -7.31 4.44 -11.38
C ARG A 76 -7.52 3.00 -10.96
N PHE A 77 -8.09 2.82 -9.79
CA PHE A 77 -8.45 1.52 -9.26
C PHE A 77 -9.94 1.35 -9.44
N ASN A 78 -10.33 0.41 -10.29
CA ASN A 78 -11.72 0.01 -10.46
C ASN A 78 -12.20 -0.70 -9.17
N LYS A 79 -13.51 -0.93 -9.06
CA LYS A 79 -14.11 -1.64 -7.91
C LYS A 79 -13.52 -3.03 -7.62
N ASN A 80 -12.85 -3.64 -8.60
CA ASN A 80 -12.22 -4.95 -8.43
C ASN A 80 -10.69 -4.89 -8.57
N SER A 81 -10.09 -3.69 -8.60
CA SER A 81 -8.65 -3.58 -8.61
C SER A 81 -8.08 -4.00 -7.26
N LYS A 82 -6.92 -4.63 -7.31
CA LYS A 82 -6.20 -5.14 -6.15
C LYS A 82 -4.91 -4.36 -5.96
N LEU A 83 -4.58 -4.12 -4.70
CA LEU A 83 -3.35 -3.45 -4.31
C LEU A 83 -2.60 -4.36 -3.33
N LYS A 84 -1.33 -4.60 -3.60
CA LYS A 84 -0.47 -5.38 -2.71
C LYS A 84 0.71 -4.55 -2.26
N ILE A 85 1.00 -4.59 -0.96
CA ILE A 85 2.14 -3.89 -0.37
C ILE A 85 3.06 -4.95 0.19
N VAL A 86 4.30 -4.98 -0.30
CA VAL A 86 5.37 -5.88 0.17
C VAL A 86 6.37 -5.05 0.96
N PHE A 87 6.72 -5.53 2.15
CA PHE A 87 7.64 -4.85 3.07
C PHE A 87 9.01 -5.54 3.07
N ASP A 88 10.08 -4.77 3.01
CA ASP A 88 11.44 -5.27 2.76
C ASP A 88 12.22 -5.70 4.02
N ASN A 89 11.60 -6.46 4.91
CA ASN A 89 12.37 -7.11 5.97
C ASN A 89 11.63 -8.31 6.53
N TYR A 90 12.41 -9.29 7.01
CA TYR A 90 11.86 -10.47 7.65
C TYR A 90 11.06 -10.10 8.91
N ASN A 91 9.95 -10.81 9.12
CA ASN A 91 9.13 -10.70 10.30
C ASN A 91 8.76 -12.10 10.81
N ASP A 92 8.80 -12.28 12.12
CA ASP A 92 8.39 -13.51 12.80
C ASP A 92 6.86 -13.61 12.97
N LYS A 93 6.15 -12.50 12.73
CA LYS A 93 4.70 -12.38 12.94
C LYS A 93 3.98 -11.85 11.70
N PRO A 94 2.69 -12.17 11.54
CA PRO A 94 1.87 -11.57 10.49
C PRO A 94 1.81 -10.05 10.61
N LEU A 95 1.79 -9.36 9.47
CA LEU A 95 1.49 -7.94 9.42
C LEU A 95 0.02 -7.72 9.79
N GLU A 96 -0.25 -6.93 10.82
CA GLU A 96 -1.61 -6.57 11.23
C GLU A 96 -1.90 -5.11 10.91
N LEU A 97 -3.00 -4.89 10.18
CA LEU A 97 -3.46 -3.56 9.79
C LEU A 97 -4.23 -2.91 10.94
N LYS A 98 -3.69 -1.82 11.46
CA LYS A 98 -4.36 -1.01 12.49
C LYS A 98 -5.28 0.06 11.88
N LYS A 99 -4.87 0.67 10.77
CA LYS A 99 -5.62 1.76 10.13
C LYS A 99 -5.36 1.81 8.63
N LEU A 100 -6.43 2.05 7.87
CA LEU A 100 -6.37 2.32 6.43
C LEU A 100 -7.32 3.46 6.08
N ILE A 101 -6.78 4.55 5.52
CA ILE A 101 -7.57 5.74 5.15
C ILE A 101 -7.12 6.25 3.79
N LEU A 102 -8.10 6.64 2.98
CA LEU A 102 -7.87 7.42 1.77
C LEU A 102 -7.97 8.92 2.09
N TYR A 103 -6.97 9.70 1.71
CA TYR A 103 -6.90 11.13 1.98
C TYR A 103 -6.87 11.94 0.69
N LYS A 104 -7.64 13.03 0.64
CA LYS A 104 -7.49 14.11 -0.34
C LYS A 104 -6.76 15.27 0.32
N ARG A 105 -5.75 15.81 -0.34
CA ARG A 105 -5.06 17.03 0.07
C ARG A 105 -5.96 18.21 -0.25
N ASN A 106 -6.25 19.03 0.77
CA ASN A 106 -6.83 20.35 0.53
C ASN A 106 -5.74 21.22 -0.09
N ILE A 107 -5.88 21.55 -1.37
CA ILE A 107 -5.08 22.60 -1.99
C ILE A 107 -5.77 23.91 -1.62
N LEU A 108 -5.17 24.65 -0.69
CA LEU A 108 -5.54 26.02 -0.35
C LEU A 108 -4.97 26.99 -1.38
#